data_AF-A0A539D7Q7-F1
#
_entry.id   AF-A0A539D7Q7-F1
#
_cell.length_a   1.000
_cell.length_b   1.000
_cell.length_c   1.000
_cell.angle_alpha   90.00
_cell.angle_beta   90.00
_cell.angle_gamma   90.00
#
_symmetry.space_group_name_H-M   'P 1'
#
loop_
_entity.id
_entity.type
_entity.pdbx_description
1 polymer ?
#
loop_
_entity_poly.entity_id
_entity_poly.type
_entity_poly.pdbx_seq_one_letter_code
_entity_poly.pdbx_strand_id
1 'polypeptide(L)'
;MGLGFAPDGAFSGTGLEPVSVTGGFVAYRHVWTPRLRSTLSYSYLNVDNQAGITPAGANDSSLSWAGNLFFSPVAGLDLGIEYRHAERELFSGASGDMDRLHFVAKQSF
;
A
#
# COMPACT_ATOMS: atom_id res chain seq x y z
N MET A 1 0.70 -0.28 4.68
CA MET A 1 0.93 1.06 5.23
C MET A 1 2.34 1.50 4.91
N GLY A 2 2.51 2.66 4.26
CA GLY A 2 3.83 3.20 3.95
C GLY A 2 4.32 4.12 5.07
N LEU A 3 5.51 3.87 5.60
CA LEU A 3 6.18 4.79 6.51
C LEU A 3 6.49 6.11 5.76
N GLY A 4 6.20 7.26 6.36
CA GLY A 4 6.49 8.57 5.77
C GLY A 4 5.49 9.05 4.71
N PHE A 5 4.25 8.54 4.72
CA PHE A 5 3.20 8.99 3.78
C PHE A 5 2.71 10.42 4.06
N ALA A 6 2.68 10.84 5.32
CA ALA A 6 2.36 12.20 5.76
C ALA A 6 3.33 12.64 6.86
N PRO A 7 3.57 13.95 7.05
CA PRO A 7 4.29 14.47 8.21
C PRO A 7 3.45 14.33 9.50
N ASP A 8 4.08 14.35 10.67
CA ASP A 8 3.37 14.28 11.96
C ASP A 8 2.65 15.60 12.33
N GLY A 9 3.06 16.71 11.71
CA GLY A 9 2.43 18.02 11.90
C GLY A 9 2.86 19.04 10.86
N ALA A 10 2.06 20.08 10.71
CA ALA A 10 2.29 21.18 9.77
C ALA A 10 2.31 22.53 10.50
N PHE A 11 3.18 23.45 10.06
CA PHE A 11 3.31 24.75 10.70
C PHE A 11 2.33 25.76 10.11
N SER A 12 1.43 26.31 10.93
CA SER A 12 0.38 27.24 10.50
C SER A 12 0.79 28.73 10.55
N GLY A 13 2.06 29.01 10.87
CA GLY A 13 2.56 30.38 11.08
C GLY A 13 2.52 30.84 12.54
N THR A 14 1.64 30.25 13.36
CA THR A 14 1.50 30.56 14.79
C THR A 14 1.78 29.34 15.68
N GLY A 15 1.77 28.13 15.13
CA GLY A 15 2.05 26.90 15.86
C GLY A 15 2.14 25.68 14.94
N LEU A 16 2.37 24.51 15.55
CA LEU A 16 2.31 23.21 14.87
C LEU A 16 0.92 22.61 15.04
N GLU A 17 0.29 22.25 13.94
CA GLU A 17 -0.98 21.54 13.90
C GLU A 17 -0.75 20.08 13.54
N PRO A 18 -1.39 19.13 14.25
CA PRO A 18 -1.24 17.72 13.94
C PRO A 18 -1.87 17.40 12.58
N VAL A 19 -1.18 16.61 11.77
CA VAL A 19 -1.72 16.06 10.53
C VAL A 19 -2.16 14.63 10.85
N SER A 20 -3.47 14.36 10.75
CA SER A 20 -4.00 13.05 11.06
C SER A 20 -4.02 12.15 9.83
N VAL A 21 -3.76 10.86 10.02
CA VAL A 21 -3.79 9.86 8.94
C VAL A 21 -4.74 8.75 9.34
N THR A 22 -5.70 8.46 8.48
CA THR A 22 -6.61 7.33 8.63
C THR A 22 -6.32 6.30 7.55
N GLY A 23 -6.18 5.03 7.93
CA GLY A 23 -5.96 3.98 6.96
C GLY A 23 -6.36 2.62 7.48
N GLY A 24 -6.63 1.72 6.54
CA GLY A 24 -6.90 0.32 6.82
C GLY A 24 -6.37 -0.60 5.74
N PHE A 25 -6.32 -1.89 6.05
CA PHE A 25 -6.07 -2.92 5.05
C PHE A 25 -6.91 -4.15 5.35
N VAL A 26 -7.20 -4.91 4.30
CA VAL A 26 -7.80 -6.23 4.39
C VAL A 26 -7.04 -7.16 3.47
N ALA A 27 -6.88 -8.40 3.89
CA ALA A 27 -6.29 -9.44 3.07
C ALA A 27 -7.05 -10.74 3.25
N TYR A 28 -7.30 -11.42 2.15
CA TYR A 28 -7.90 -12.74 2.11
C TYR A 28 -6.93 -13.74 1.50
N ARG A 29 -6.63 -14.80 2.26
CA ARG A 29 -5.81 -15.91 1.80
C ARG A 29 -6.68 -17.13 1.54
N HIS A 30 -6.57 -17.67 0.35
CA HIS A 30 -7.21 -18.93 -0.02
C HIS A 30 -6.14 -20.03 -0.22
N VAL A 31 -6.37 -21.19 0.39
CA VAL A 31 -5.51 -22.38 0.24
C VAL A 31 -6.27 -23.38 -0.61
N TRP A 32 -5.92 -23.46 -1.89
CA TRP A 32 -6.58 -24.33 -2.87
C TRP A 32 -6.21 -25.80 -2.65
N THR A 33 -4.92 -26.04 -2.37
CA THR A 33 -4.37 -27.35 -2.05
C THR A 33 -3.22 -27.19 -1.05
N PRO A 34 -2.67 -28.27 -0.46
CA PRO A 34 -1.47 -28.18 0.37
C PRO A 34 -0.25 -27.56 -0.31
N ARG A 35 -0.26 -27.44 -1.65
CA ARG A 35 0.85 -26.91 -2.47
C ARG A 35 0.50 -25.62 -3.20
N LEU A 36 -0.73 -25.14 -3.15
CA LEU A 36 -1.17 -23.99 -3.94
C LEU A 36 -2.00 -23.04 -3.08
N ARG A 37 -1.56 -21.79 -2.97
CA ARG A 37 -2.24 -20.74 -2.21
C ARG A 37 -2.26 -19.43 -2.99
N SER A 38 -3.29 -18.63 -2.77
CA SER A 38 -3.37 -17.26 -3.28
C SER A 38 -3.68 -16.29 -2.16
N THR A 39 -3.32 -15.02 -2.34
CA THR A 39 -3.72 -13.94 -1.44
C THR A 39 -4.15 -12.73 -2.25
N LEU A 40 -5.29 -12.17 -1.90
CA LEU A 40 -5.77 -10.89 -2.38
C LEU A 40 -5.71 -9.90 -1.22
N SER A 41 -5.12 -8.74 -1.45
CA SER A 41 -5.07 -7.66 -0.47
C SER A 41 -5.57 -6.35 -1.05
N TYR A 42 -6.14 -5.54 -0.18
CA TYR A 42 -6.57 -4.17 -0.46
C TYR A 42 -6.12 -3.29 0.70
N SER A 43 -5.71 -2.06 0.41
CA SER A 43 -5.25 -1.10 1.41
C SER A 43 -5.62 0.31 1.00
N TYR A 44 -5.94 1.13 1.99
CA TYR A 44 -6.28 2.53 1.80
C TYR A 44 -5.65 3.39 2.90
N LEU A 45 -5.26 4.60 2.52
CA LEU A 45 -4.75 5.66 3.38
C LEU A 45 -5.32 7.00 2.94
N ASN A 46 -5.64 7.84 3.92
CA ASN A 46 -6.08 9.22 3.74
C ASN A 46 -5.43 10.11 4.79
N VAL A 47 -5.10 11.33 4.38
CA VAL A 47 -4.45 12.35 5.20
C VAL A 47 -5.43 13.51 5.35
N ASP A 48 -5.65 13.95 6.58
CA ASP A 48 -6.47 15.13 6.87
C ASP A 48 -5.64 16.40 6.65
N ASN A 49 -5.69 16.91 5.42
CA ASN A 49 -4.95 18.07 4.98
C ASN A 49 -5.77 19.36 5.09
N GLN A 50 -5.16 20.43 5.61
CA GLN A 50 -5.80 21.73 5.73
C GLN A 50 -5.34 22.72 4.66
N ALA A 51 -6.29 23.41 4.04
CA ALA A 51 -6.03 24.46 3.05
C ALA A 51 -5.32 25.67 3.69
N GLY A 52 -4.35 26.25 2.97
CA GLY A 52 -3.56 27.38 3.45
C GLY A 52 -2.35 26.99 4.33
N ILE A 53 -2.29 25.74 4.79
CA ILE A 53 -1.15 25.18 5.55
C ILE A 53 -0.45 24.10 4.71
N THR A 54 -1.21 23.21 4.10
CA THR A 54 -0.68 22.03 3.40
C THR A 54 -0.11 22.41 2.03
N PRO A 55 1.15 22.04 1.71
CA PRO A 55 1.70 22.22 0.38
C PRO A 55 0.90 21.42 -0.67
N ALA A 56 0.72 22.00 -1.86
CA ALA A 56 0.02 21.38 -2.98
C ALA A 56 0.60 20.00 -3.41
N GLY A 57 1.89 19.77 -3.13
CA GLY A 57 2.59 18.51 -3.42
C GLY A 57 2.54 17.45 -2.31
N ALA A 58 1.85 17.72 -1.20
CA ALA A 58 1.67 16.73 -0.13
C ALA A 58 0.74 15.59 -0.59
N ASN A 59 0.93 14.39 -0.04
CA ASN A 59 0.03 13.28 -0.32
C ASN A 59 -1.31 13.49 0.39
N ASP A 60 -2.40 13.13 -0.29
CA ASP A 60 -3.76 13.26 0.22
C ASP A 60 -4.41 11.90 0.46
N SER A 61 -4.31 11.01 -0.53
CA SER A 61 -4.83 9.66 -0.42
C SER A 61 -3.98 8.64 -1.17
N SER A 62 -4.08 7.38 -0.77
CA SER A 62 -3.55 6.26 -1.53
C SER A 62 -4.43 5.04 -1.39
N LEU A 63 -4.65 4.38 -2.52
CA LEU A 63 -5.42 3.15 -2.64
C LEU A 63 -4.55 2.11 -3.33
N SER A 64 -4.56 0.87 -2.86
CA SER A 64 -3.82 -0.19 -3.54
C SER A 64 -4.48 -1.54 -3.35
N TRP A 65 -4.29 -2.40 -4.35
CA TRP A 65 -4.67 -3.80 -4.28
C TRP A 65 -3.60 -4.68 -4.90
N ALA A 66 -3.46 -5.89 -4.38
CA ALA A 66 -2.51 -6.85 -4.91
C ALA A 66 -3.07 -8.27 -4.85
N GLY A 67 -2.77 -9.05 -5.89
CA GLY A 67 -3.09 -10.46 -5.98
C GLY A 67 -1.82 -11.26 -6.18
N ASN A 68 -1.64 -12.32 -5.39
CA ASN A 68 -0.55 -13.27 -5.59
C ASN A 68 -1.03 -14.71 -5.66
N LEU A 69 -0.19 -15.53 -6.31
CA LEU A 69 -0.32 -16.98 -6.37
C LEU A 69 1.03 -17.59 -6.03
N PHE A 70 1.05 -18.54 -5.10
CA PHE A 70 2.23 -19.29 -4.71
C PHE A 70 2.01 -20.79 -4.89
N PHE A 71 2.97 -21.44 -5.54
CA PHE A 71 3.06 -22.86 -5.74
C PHE A 71 4.29 -23.44 -5.05
N SER A 72 4.10 -24.45 -4.22
CA SER A 72 5.14 -25.15 -3.48
C SER A 72 5.29 -26.59 -4.02
N PRO A 73 6.09 -26.84 -5.06
CA PRO A 73 6.21 -28.16 -5.68
C PRO A 73 6.77 -29.21 -4.71
N VAL A 74 7.68 -28.79 -3.84
CA VAL A 74 8.31 -29.60 -2.79
C VAL A 74 8.36 -28.81 -1.49
N ALA A 75 8.52 -29.50 -0.36
CA ALA A 75 8.74 -28.84 0.92
C ALA A 75 10.01 -27.97 0.85
N GLY A 76 9.91 -26.73 1.33
CA GLY A 76 11.02 -25.78 1.35
C GLY A 76 11.21 -24.96 0.08
N LEU A 77 10.49 -25.22 -1.02
CA LEU A 77 10.55 -24.39 -2.24
C LEU A 77 9.19 -23.73 -2.52
N ASP A 78 9.16 -22.40 -2.53
CA ASP A 78 8.00 -21.58 -2.92
C ASP A 78 8.31 -20.83 -4.22
N LEU A 79 7.46 -20.99 -5.24
CA LEU A 79 7.47 -20.18 -6.46
C LEU A 79 6.23 -19.30 -6.46
N GLY A 80 6.38 -18.02 -6.79
CA GLY A 80 5.28 -17.05 -6.71
C GLY A 80 5.26 -16.04 -7.84
N ILE A 81 4.05 -15.56 -8.12
CA ILE A 81 3.78 -14.41 -8.97
C ILE A 81 2.86 -13.45 -8.21
N GLU A 82 3.10 -12.15 -8.33
CA GLU A 82 2.27 -11.11 -7.73
C GLU A 82 2.03 -9.98 -8.72
N TYR A 83 0.78 -9.55 -8.84
CA TYR A 83 0.41 -8.29 -9.47
C TYR A 83 -0.07 -7.30 -8.41
N ARG A 84 0.32 -6.04 -8.54
CA ARG A 84 -0.15 -4.94 -7.69
C ARG A 84 -0.51 -3.74 -8.55
N HIS A 85 -1.60 -3.10 -8.19
CA HIS A 85 -1.98 -1.78 -8.64
C HIS A 85 -2.05 -0.83 -7.42
N ALA A 86 -1.58 0.39 -7.59
CA ALA A 86 -1.66 1.42 -6.57
C ALA A 86 -1.91 2.78 -7.20
N GLU A 87 -2.78 3.56 -6.59
CA GLU A 87 -3.08 4.94 -6.93
C GLU A 87 -2.71 5.84 -5.76
N ARG A 88 -2.27 7.05 -6.08
CA ARG A 88 -1.95 8.09 -5.12
C ARG A 88 -2.42 9.44 -5.64
N GLU A 89 -3.08 10.18 -4.77
CA GLU A 89 -3.51 11.55 -5.03
C GLU A 89 -2.76 12.53 -4.13
N LEU A 90 -2.41 13.69 -4.68
CA LEU A 90 -1.83 14.81 -3.95
C LEU A 90 -2.91 15.80 -3.52
N PHE A 91 -2.61 16.65 -2.55
CA PHE A 91 -3.53 17.68 -2.08
C PHE A 91 -3.97 18.67 -3.19
N SER A 92 -3.17 18.81 -4.25
CA SER A 92 -3.52 19.55 -5.46
C SER A 92 -4.59 18.89 -6.36
N GLY A 93 -4.98 17.65 -6.07
CA GLY A 93 -5.80 16.80 -6.95
C GLY A 93 -5.03 16.12 -8.08
N ALA A 94 -3.70 16.33 -8.16
CA ALA A 94 -2.86 15.58 -9.09
C ALA A 94 -2.75 14.12 -8.63
N SER A 95 -3.04 13.19 -9.53
CA SER A 95 -2.97 11.76 -9.26
C SER A 95 -1.87 11.07 -10.07
N GLY A 96 -1.45 9.90 -9.60
CA GLY A 96 -0.59 9.00 -10.33
C GLY A 96 -0.80 7.56 -9.88
N ASP A 97 -0.62 6.63 -10.82
CA ASP A 97 -0.79 5.20 -10.62
C ASP A 97 0.52 4.43 -10.78
N MET A 98 0.50 3.18 -10.32
CA MET A 98 1.59 2.22 -10.45
C MET A 98 1.04 0.81 -10.62
N ASP A 99 1.39 0.19 -11.73
CA ASP A 99 1.23 -1.24 -11.95
C ASP A 99 2.56 -1.98 -11.82
N ARG A 100 2.55 -3.12 -11.14
CA ARG A 100 3.76 -3.91 -10.91
C ARG A 100 3.48 -5.39 -10.94
N LEU A 101 4.27 -6.10 -11.74
CA LEU A 101 4.30 -7.56 -11.80
C LEU A 101 5.63 -8.09 -11.26
N HIS A 102 5.58 -9.08 -10.38
CA HIS A 102 6.75 -9.68 -9.74
C HIS A 102 6.71 -11.19 -9.74
N PHE A 103 7.91 -11.77 -9.76
CA PHE A 103 8.13 -13.20 -9.64
C PHE A 103 9.08 -13.45 -8.47
N VAL A 104 8.83 -14.52 -7.72
CA VAL A 104 9.60 -14.87 -6.52
C VAL A 104 9.91 -16.36 -6.53
N ALA A 105 11.14 -16.71 -6.17
CA ALA A 105 11.51 -18.06 -5.77
C ALA A 105 12.14 -17.98 -4.37
N LYS A 106 11.61 -18.73 -3.42
CA LYS A 106 12.12 -18.77 -2.04
C LYS A 106 12.43 -20.22 -1.66
N GLN A 107 13.67 -20.45 -1.28
CA GLN A 107 14.12 -21.71 -0.67
C GLN A 107 14.24 -21.52 0.84
N SER A 108 13.75 -22.47 1.62
CA SER A 108 13.93 -22.57 3.07
C SER A 108 14.72 -23.84 3.39
N PHE A 109 15.60 -23.76 4.40
CA PHE A 109 16.48 -24.83 4.88
C PHE A 109 16.16 -25.17 6.33
#